data_AF-A0A257UQZ8-F1
#
_entry.id   AF-A0A257UQZ8-F1
#
_cell.length_a   1.000
_cell.length_b   1.000
_cell.length_c   1.000
_cell.angle_alpha   90.00
_cell.angle_beta   90.00
_cell.angle_gamma   90.00
#
_symmetry.space_group_name_H-M   'P 1'
#
loop_
_entity.id
_entity.type
_entity.pdbx_description
1 polymer ?
#
loop_
_entity_poly.entity_id
_entity_poly.type
_entity_poly.pdbx_seq_one_letter_code
_entity_poly.pdbx_strand_id
1 'polypeptide(L)'
;MDEFVHPLSGRYASRAMRRLFSPAVRFGLWRRLWLELMRAERDLGVAIPAQALTELEAHLEPTAAELARAAEIERETRHDVMAHIRALAEVAPAAGPHLHLGATSCYVTDNADLVILARASDLVLTRGTATAA
;
A
#
# COMPACT_ATOMS: atom_id res chain seq x y z
N MET A 1 30.66 5.79 -2.21
CA MET A 1 29.22 5.91 -2.53
C MET A 1 29.18 5.58 -4.00
N ASP A 2 28.96 4.31 -4.32
CA ASP A 2 29.32 3.77 -5.64
C ASP A 2 28.06 3.50 -6.48
N GLU A 3 26.90 3.94 -5.98
CA GLU A 3 25.60 3.85 -6.64
C GLU A 3 24.91 5.21 -6.69
N PHE A 4 24.03 5.39 -7.68
CA PHE A 4 23.23 6.60 -7.84
C PHE A 4 22.23 6.76 -6.68
N VAL A 5 22.24 7.94 -6.07
CA VAL A 5 21.23 8.35 -5.09
C VAL A 5 20.52 9.59 -5.63
N HIS A 6 19.19 9.52 -5.77
CA HIS A 6 18.41 10.66 -6.25
C HIS A 6 18.53 11.83 -5.25
N PRO A 7 18.94 13.05 -5.67
CA PRO A 7 19.23 14.14 -4.75
C PRO A 7 18.01 14.60 -3.94
N LEU A 8 16.80 14.45 -4.49
CA LEU A 8 15.57 14.68 -3.72
C LEU A 8 15.45 13.71 -2.53
N SER A 9 15.74 12.41 -2.71
CA SER A 9 15.65 11.46 -1.60
C SER A 9 16.84 11.54 -0.65
N GLY A 10 18.04 11.88 -1.15
CA GLY A 10 19.26 11.93 -0.35
C GLY A 10 19.49 13.22 0.43
N ARG A 11 19.03 14.37 -0.09
CA ARG A 11 19.42 15.69 0.45
C ARG A 11 18.25 16.67 0.61
N TYR A 12 17.41 16.83 -0.41
CA TYR A 12 16.52 17.99 -0.49
C TYR A 12 15.11 17.77 0.07
N ALA A 13 14.50 16.61 -0.16
CA ALA A 13 13.14 16.37 0.30
C ALA A 13 13.11 16.08 1.80
N SER A 14 12.17 16.72 2.49
CA SER A 14 11.93 16.48 3.91
C SER A 14 11.61 15.02 4.21
N ARG A 15 11.91 14.58 5.44
CA ARG A 15 11.59 13.21 5.91
C ARG A 15 10.12 12.84 5.71
N ALA A 16 9.19 13.76 5.96
CA ALA A 16 7.75 13.53 5.79
C ALA A 16 7.39 13.17 4.33
N MET A 17 7.85 13.99 3.38
CA MET A 17 7.63 13.73 1.94
C MET A 17 8.28 12.41 1.50
N ARG A 18 9.53 12.13 1.92
CA ARG A 18 10.20 10.87 1.58
C ARG A 18 9.49 9.63 2.13
N ARG A 19 8.97 9.70 3.36
CA ARG A 19 8.21 8.61 3.96
C ARG A 19 6.91 8.36 3.20
N LEU A 20 6.23 9.42 2.77
CA LEU A 20 4.95 9.31 2.07
C LEU A 20 5.06 8.50 0.76
N PHE A 21 6.15 8.67 0.02
CA PHE A 21 6.45 7.92 -1.20
C PHE A 21 7.23 6.61 -0.96
N SER A 22 7.31 6.14 0.28
CA SER A 22 8.05 4.90 0.60
C SER A 22 7.22 3.64 0.27
N PRO A 23 7.89 2.50 -0.02
CA PRO A 23 7.22 1.21 -0.19
C PRO A 23 6.29 0.84 0.97
N ALA A 24 6.71 1.11 2.21
CA ALA A 24 5.90 0.82 3.40
C ALA A 24 4.54 1.55 3.37
N VAL A 25 4.54 2.83 2.98
CA VAL A 25 3.29 3.60 2.86
C VAL A 25 2.47 3.13 1.67
N ARG A 26 3.09 2.91 0.50
CA ARG A 26 2.38 2.46 -0.70
C ARG A 26 1.69 1.13 -0.48
N PHE A 27 2.42 0.13 0.00
CA PHE A 27 1.86 -1.21 0.21
C PHE A 27 0.93 -1.27 1.42
N GLY A 28 1.13 -0.44 2.44
CA GLY A 28 0.14 -0.25 3.51
C GLY A 28 -1.18 0.34 2.99
N LEU A 29 -1.11 1.27 2.03
CA LEU A 29 -2.31 1.78 1.36
C LEU A 29 -3.01 0.71 0.51
N TRP A 30 -2.27 -0.16 -0.18
CA TRP A 30 -2.87 -1.28 -0.92
C TRP A 30 -3.65 -2.22 0.02
N ARG A 31 -3.05 -2.59 1.16
CA ARG A 31 -3.73 -3.43 2.17
C ARG A 31 -4.98 -2.78 2.72
N ARG A 32 -4.95 -1.47 2.97
CA ARG A 32 -6.13 -0.69 3.37
C ARG A 32 -7.20 -0.67 2.28
N LEU A 33 -6.82 -0.45 1.03
CA LEU A 33 -7.76 -0.46 -0.10
C LEU A 33 -8.43 -1.83 -0.29
N TRP A 34 -7.68 -2.93 -0.13
CA TRP A 34 -8.27 -4.27 -0.15
C TRP A 34 -9.20 -4.51 1.03
N LEU A 35 -8.86 -4.01 2.23
CA LEU A 35 -9.75 -4.10 3.38
C LEU A 35 -11.06 -3.35 3.11
N GLU A 36 -11.00 -2.12 2.58
CA GLU A 36 -12.19 -1.35 2.25
C GLU A 36 -13.01 -2.00 1.12
N LEU A 37 -12.36 -2.62 0.13
CA LEU A 37 -13.04 -3.41 -0.90
C LEU A 37 -13.82 -4.56 -0.27
N MET A 38 -13.15 -5.37 0.55
CA MET A 38 -13.78 -6.52 1.21
C MET A 38 -14.91 -6.11 2.15
N ARG A 39 -14.79 -4.97 2.84
CA ARG A 39 -15.89 -4.41 3.66
C ARG A 39 -17.09 -4.06 2.78
N ALA A 40 -16.87 -3.31 1.70
CA ALA A 40 -17.92 -2.88 0.79
C ALA A 40 -18.61 -4.08 0.11
N GLU A 41 -17.85 -5.06 -0.36
CA GLU A 41 -18.36 -6.30 -0.93
C GLU A 41 -19.23 -7.08 0.07
N ARG A 42 -18.78 -7.18 1.32
CA ARG A 42 -19.55 -7.84 2.39
C ARG A 42 -20.86 -7.10 2.67
N ASP A 43 -20.82 -5.77 2.73
CA ASP A 43 -22.01 -4.93 2.94
C ASP A 43 -23.01 -5.06 1.78
N LEU A 44 -22.53 -5.40 0.57
CA LEU A 44 -23.33 -5.72 -0.61
C LEU A 44 -23.76 -7.19 -0.71
N GLY A 45 -23.41 -8.03 0.26
CA GLY A 45 -23.86 -9.42 0.36
C GLY A 45 -22.89 -10.48 -0.16
N VAL A 46 -21.65 -10.14 -0.51
CA VAL A 46 -20.61 -11.14 -0.82
C VAL A 46 -20.25 -11.89 0.47
N ALA A 47 -20.17 -13.22 0.38
CA ALA A 47 -19.87 -14.10 1.51
C ALA A 47 -18.39 -14.02 1.92
N ILE A 48 -18.02 -12.94 2.62
CA ILE A 48 -16.68 -12.71 3.19
C ILE A 48 -16.76 -12.94 4.71
N PRO A 49 -16.05 -13.94 5.26
CA PRO A 49 -16.04 -14.21 6.70
C PRO A 49 -15.54 -13.01 7.52
N ALA A 50 -16.11 -12.77 8.70
CA ALA A 50 -15.63 -11.71 9.58
C ALA A 50 -14.14 -11.87 9.96
N GLN A 51 -13.69 -13.12 10.12
CA GLN A 51 -12.29 -13.46 10.37
C GLN A 51 -11.35 -12.96 9.26
N ALA A 52 -11.78 -12.98 8.00
CA ALA A 52 -10.98 -12.49 6.87
C ALA A 52 -10.65 -11.00 7.01
N LEU A 53 -11.62 -10.20 7.47
CA LEU A 53 -11.42 -8.77 7.74
C LEU A 53 -10.51 -8.56 8.95
N THR A 54 -10.73 -9.30 10.04
CA THR A 54 -9.90 -9.20 11.26
C THR A 54 -8.45 -9.57 10.99
N GLU A 55 -8.19 -10.63 10.22
CA GLU A 55 -6.82 -10.99 9.84
C GLU A 55 -6.19 -9.88 8.99
N LEU A 56 -6.88 -9.38 7.97
CA LEU A 56 -6.33 -8.31 7.13
C LEU A 56 -6.07 -7.01 7.93
N GLU A 57 -6.94 -6.66 8.86
CA GLU A 57 -6.77 -5.51 9.76
C GLU A 57 -5.48 -5.60 10.60
N ALA A 58 -5.10 -6.80 11.04
CA ALA A 58 -3.87 -7.02 11.81
C ALA A 58 -2.59 -6.80 10.98
N HIS A 59 -2.70 -6.85 9.65
CA HIS A 59 -1.58 -6.74 8.72
C HIS A 59 -1.63 -5.46 7.88
N LEU A 60 -2.31 -4.38 8.28
CA LEU A 60 -2.37 -3.17 7.45
C LEU A 60 -1.04 -2.43 7.29
N GLU A 61 -0.13 -2.56 8.27
CA GLU A 61 1.21 -1.98 8.21
C GLU A 61 2.22 -3.07 7.83
N PRO A 62 2.74 -3.08 6.59
CA PRO A 62 3.62 -4.15 6.12
C PRO A 62 4.94 -4.17 6.89
N THR A 63 5.30 -5.34 7.40
CA THR A 63 6.61 -5.55 8.04
C THR A 63 7.71 -5.69 6.99
N ALA A 64 8.97 -5.50 7.40
CA ALA A 64 10.11 -5.70 6.51
C ALA A 64 10.18 -7.14 5.96
N ALA A 65 9.81 -8.13 6.77
CA ALA A 65 9.79 -9.53 6.36
C ALA A 65 8.72 -9.79 5.29
N GLU A 66 7.54 -9.22 5.44
CA GLU A 66 6.47 -9.35 4.43
C GLU A 66 6.82 -8.64 3.12
N LEU A 67 7.49 -7.48 3.18
CA LEU A 67 7.97 -6.79 1.98
C LEU A 67 9.07 -7.60 1.26
N ALA A 68 9.98 -8.21 2.01
CA ALA A 68 10.98 -9.11 1.44
C ALA A 68 10.32 -10.33 0.78
N ARG A 69 9.29 -10.89 1.43
CA ARG A 69 8.53 -12.02 0.88
C ARG A 69 7.78 -11.65 -0.41
N ALA A 70 7.16 -10.47 -0.47
CA ALA A 70 6.56 -9.97 -1.71
C ALA A 70 7.62 -9.81 -2.82
N ALA A 71 8.79 -9.26 -2.51
CA ALA A 71 9.87 -9.13 -3.49
C ALA A 71 10.42 -10.49 -3.99
N GLU A 72 10.37 -11.55 -3.18
CA GLU A 72 10.66 -12.91 -3.61
C GLU A 72 9.65 -13.40 -4.65
N ILE A 73 8.37 -13.29 -4.32
CA ILE A 73 7.27 -13.73 -5.19
C ILE A 73 7.22 -12.90 -6.48
N GLU A 74 7.59 -11.62 -6.42
CA GLU A 74 7.66 -10.74 -7.59
C GLU A 74 8.70 -11.25 -8.61
N ARG A 75 9.82 -11.83 -8.17
CA ARG A 75 10.81 -12.41 -9.09
C ARG A 75 10.24 -13.60 -9.89
N GLU A 76 9.29 -14.33 -9.31
CA GLU A 76 8.63 -15.46 -9.96
C GLU A 76 7.47 -15.00 -10.85
N THR A 77 6.62 -14.11 -10.33
CA THR A 77 5.38 -13.66 -10.98
C THR A 77 5.60 -12.55 -11.99
N ARG A 78 6.70 -11.79 -11.86
CA ARG A 78 7.01 -10.56 -12.60
C ARG A 78 5.86 -9.53 -12.53
N HIS A 79 5.11 -9.55 -11.43
CA HIS A 79 3.96 -8.70 -11.21
C HIS A 79 3.84 -8.36 -9.72
N ASP A 80 4.13 -7.11 -9.38
CA ASP A 80 4.11 -6.56 -8.02
C ASP A 80 2.76 -6.74 -7.29
N VAL A 81 1.63 -6.35 -7.89
CA VAL A 81 0.30 -6.48 -7.28
C VAL A 81 0.01 -7.94 -6.94
N MET A 82 0.26 -8.86 -7.88
CA MET A 82 0.06 -10.28 -7.61
C MET A 82 1.02 -10.81 -6.53
N ALA A 83 2.27 -10.35 -6.53
CA ALA A 83 3.23 -10.72 -5.49
C ALA A 83 2.78 -10.28 -4.10
N HIS A 84 2.27 -9.07 -3.98
CA HIS A 84 1.74 -8.54 -2.72
C HIS A 84 0.45 -9.25 -2.27
N ILE A 85 -0.44 -9.63 -3.19
CA ILE A 85 -1.62 -10.46 -2.86
C ILE A 85 -1.19 -11.82 -2.31
N ARG A 86 -0.25 -12.50 -2.98
CA ARG A 86 0.24 -13.82 -2.54
C ARG A 86 0.96 -13.74 -1.19
N ALA A 87 1.86 -12.77 -1.02
CA ALA A 87 2.56 -12.58 0.25
C ALA A 87 1.59 -12.28 1.40
N LEU A 88 0.55 -11.48 1.15
CA LEU A 88 -0.45 -11.14 2.16
C LEU A 88 -1.34 -12.35 2.51
N ALA A 89 -1.71 -13.16 1.52
CA ALA A 89 -2.46 -14.39 1.75
C ALA A 89 -1.71 -15.43 2.60
N GLU A 90 -0.37 -15.41 2.59
CA GLU A 90 0.44 -16.29 3.46
C GLU A 90 0.30 -15.92 4.96
N VAL A 91 0.15 -14.64 5.28
CA VAL A 91 0.04 -14.16 6.68
C VAL A 91 -1.42 -13.94 7.13
N ALA A 92 -2.34 -13.74 6.18
CA ALA A 92 -3.77 -13.59 6.41
C ALA A 92 -4.56 -14.63 5.58
N PRO A 93 -4.45 -15.93 5.91
CA PRO A 93 -4.99 -17.03 5.10
C PRO A 93 -6.52 -16.99 4.95
N ALA A 94 -7.27 -16.48 5.92
CA ALA A 94 -8.72 -16.31 5.79
C ALA A 94 -9.08 -15.16 4.83
N ALA A 95 -8.21 -14.15 4.69
CA ALA A 95 -8.39 -13.07 3.73
C ALA A 95 -8.03 -13.48 2.29
N GLY A 96 -7.03 -14.35 2.11
CA GLY A 96 -6.45 -14.72 0.82
C GLY A 96 -7.46 -14.95 -0.32
N PRO A 97 -8.49 -15.80 -0.16
CA PRO A 97 -9.49 -16.07 -1.20
C PRO A 97 -10.35 -14.87 -1.61
N HIS A 98 -10.39 -13.82 -0.78
CA HIS A 98 -11.22 -12.62 -0.96
C HIS A 98 -10.40 -11.39 -1.34
N LEU A 99 -9.07 -11.46 -1.28
CA LEU A 99 -8.21 -10.36 -1.69
C LEU A 99 -8.40 -10.06 -3.18
N HIS A 100 -8.64 -8.77 -3.49
CA HIS A 100 -8.72 -8.26 -4.86
C HIS A 100 -9.88 -8.83 -5.70
N LEU A 101 -10.91 -9.39 -5.07
CA LEU A 101 -12.06 -9.96 -5.74
C LEU A 101 -12.73 -8.90 -6.66
N GLY A 102 -12.96 -9.29 -7.92
CA GLY A 102 -13.60 -8.42 -8.93
C GLY A 102 -12.81 -7.18 -9.38
N ALA A 103 -11.64 -6.91 -8.79
CA ALA A 103 -10.82 -5.74 -9.08
C ALA A 103 -9.72 -6.03 -10.12
N THR A 104 -9.14 -4.96 -10.66
CA THR A 104 -7.92 -4.98 -11.48
C THR A 104 -6.78 -4.29 -10.74
N SER A 105 -5.52 -4.48 -11.17
CA SER A 105 -4.34 -3.87 -10.54
C SER A 105 -4.48 -2.36 -10.31
N CYS A 106 -5.10 -1.65 -11.25
CA CYS A 106 -5.39 -0.21 -11.16
C CYS A 106 -6.25 0.17 -9.94
N TYR A 107 -7.05 -0.75 -9.41
CA TYR A 107 -7.77 -0.50 -8.16
C TYR A 107 -6.83 -0.13 -7.02
N VAL A 108 -5.69 -0.82 -6.87
CA VAL A 108 -4.74 -0.50 -5.79
C VAL A 108 -3.64 0.46 -6.22
N THR A 109 -3.12 0.36 -7.44
CA THR A 109 -2.03 1.24 -7.89
C THR A 109 -2.51 2.69 -7.94
N ASP A 110 -3.59 2.95 -8.68
CA ASP A 110 -3.99 4.32 -9.01
C ASP A 110 -4.65 4.98 -7.81
N ASN A 111 -5.53 4.28 -7.08
CA ASN A 111 -6.13 4.86 -5.87
C ASN A 111 -5.10 5.13 -4.77
N ALA A 112 -4.09 4.27 -4.59
CA ALA A 112 -3.03 4.55 -3.62
C ALA A 112 -2.19 5.74 -4.05
N ASP A 113 -1.89 5.88 -5.34
CA ASP A 113 -1.16 7.02 -5.88
C ASP A 113 -1.97 8.32 -5.71
N LEU A 114 -3.28 8.31 -5.96
CA LEU A 114 -4.16 9.45 -5.68
C LEU A 114 -4.12 9.87 -4.20
N VAL A 115 -4.18 8.89 -3.28
CA VAL A 115 -4.07 9.17 -1.83
C VAL A 115 -2.70 9.75 -1.47
N ILE A 116 -1.62 9.22 -2.04
CA ILE A 116 -0.26 9.74 -1.85
C ILE A 116 -0.14 11.16 -2.38
N LEU A 117 -0.64 11.44 -3.59
CA LEU A 117 -0.57 12.75 -4.22
C LEU A 117 -1.40 13.80 -3.48
N ALA A 118 -2.59 13.43 -2.98
CA ALA A 118 -3.40 14.30 -2.14
C ALA A 118 -2.64 14.70 -0.86
N ARG A 119 -2.12 13.72 -0.12
CA ARG A 119 -1.32 13.96 1.10
C ARG A 119 -0.03 14.74 0.82
N ALA A 120 0.59 14.53 -0.34
CA ALA A 120 1.78 15.26 -0.75
C ALA A 120 1.44 16.74 -1.03
N SER A 121 0.29 16.99 -1.66
CA SER A 121 -0.23 18.33 -1.91
C SER A 121 -0.47 19.08 -0.61
N ASP A 122 -1.06 18.42 0.40
CA ASP A 122 -1.26 19.00 1.73
C ASP A 122 0.07 19.40 2.39
N LEU A 123 1.12 18.57 2.27
CA LEU A 123 2.46 18.90 2.78
C LEU A 123 3.07 20.12 2.08
N VAL A 124 2.84 20.27 0.78
CA VAL A 124 3.31 21.43 0.00
C VAL A 124 2.55 22.69 0.41
N LEU A 125 1.22 22.63 0.48
CA LEU A 125 0.36 23.75 0.88
C LEU A 125 0.68 24.25 2.29
N THR A 126 0.87 23.33 3.24
CA THR A 126 1.24 23.66 4.62
C THR A 126 2.55 24.45 4.68
N ARG A 127 3.54 24.08 3.85
CA ARG A 127 4.81 24.82 3.78
C ARG A 127 4.65 26.16 3.08
N GLY A 128 3.93 26.20 1.97
CA GLY A 128 3.73 27.43 1.19
C GLY A 128 3.05 28.52 2.04
N THR A 129 2.00 28.14 2.78
CA THR A 129 1.27 29.07 3.67
C THR A 129 2.09 29.51 4.87
N ALA A 130 2.89 28.63 5.48
CA ALA A 130 3.79 28.99 6.57
C ALA A 130 4.93 29.94 6.17
N THR A 131 5.22 30.07 4.87
CA THR A 131 6.26 30.99 4.35
C THR A 131 5.68 32.36 3.97
N ALA A 132 4.36 32.46 3.83
CA ALA A 132 3.66 33.67 3.42
C ALA A 132 3.09 34.49 4.61
N ALA A 133 3.24 33.99 5.83
CA ALA A 133 2.87 34.65 7.09
C ALA A 133 4.13 35.16 7.81
#